data_AF-A0A8R1TS79-F1
#
_entry.id   AF-A0A8R1TS79-F1
#
_cell.length_a   1.000
_cell.length_b   1.000
_cell.length_c   1.000
_cell.angle_alpha   90.00
_cell.angle_beta   90.00
_cell.angle_gamma   90.00
#
_symmetry.space_group_name_H-M   'P 1'
#
loop_
_entity.id
_entity.type
_entity.pdbx_description
1 polymer ?
#
loop_
_entity_poly.entity_id
_entity_poly.type
_entity_poly.pdbx_seq_one_letter_code
_entity_poly.pdbx_strand_id
1 'polypeptide(L)'
;MILSTISTFSMSHFFWLIIFRFEIVIFFAATGIILLYTKWMTRYCYLLMHGKNLEPFTLISRNKYCPPKLVKFGLTDIPQYPGGNWRWKHKNWTFYASRGNRPYMEDRMHYLNDPHHNFVMFSIFDGHGGPFVSQYLEEHFSGAILQRLLRGHSEYQSNLTGHSNDYVIEAIMKEVYNIDDEILRLHPSLSLLTGSTLISVILERNRFLTVTNIGDSRAVACDITGHAIPLSTDHKPSDVR
;
A
#
# COMPACT_ATOMS: atom_id res chain seq x y z
N MET A 1 -65.44 -42.95 -52.06
CA MET A 1 -63.99 -42.91 -52.39
C MET A 1 -63.53 -41.61 -53.08
N ILE A 2 -64.44 -40.74 -53.55
CA ILE A 2 -64.07 -39.50 -54.28
C ILE A 2 -63.95 -38.28 -53.34
N LEU A 3 -64.59 -38.30 -52.17
CA LEU A 3 -64.55 -37.18 -51.22
C LEU A 3 -63.21 -37.05 -50.46
N SER A 4 -62.40 -38.10 -50.37
CA SER A 4 -61.12 -38.06 -49.67
C SER A 4 -59.97 -37.52 -50.52
N THR A 5 -60.07 -37.52 -51.85
CA THR A 5 -58.99 -37.04 -52.75
C THR A 5 -59.06 -35.53 -53.00
N ILE A 6 -60.24 -34.92 -52.91
CA ILE A 6 -60.40 -33.47 -53.13
C ILE A 6 -59.88 -32.66 -51.93
N SER A 7 -59.98 -33.19 -50.70
CA SER A 7 -59.45 -32.48 -49.51
C SER A 7 -57.93 -32.49 -49.45
N THR A 8 -57.28 -33.58 -49.88
CA THR A 8 -55.82 -33.69 -49.89
C THR A 8 -55.19 -32.82 -50.98
N PHE A 9 -55.81 -32.73 -52.16
CA PHE A 9 -55.31 -31.92 -53.27
C PHE A 9 -55.40 -30.41 -52.97
N SER A 10 -56.51 -29.96 -52.37
CA SER A 10 -56.71 -28.56 -51.96
C SER A 10 -55.72 -28.13 -50.87
N MET A 11 -55.51 -28.97 -49.86
CA MET A 11 -54.56 -28.69 -48.78
C MET A 11 -53.11 -28.63 -49.28
N SER A 12 -52.73 -29.52 -50.22
CA SER A 12 -51.40 -29.48 -50.84
C SER A 12 -51.15 -28.16 -51.57
N HIS A 13 -52.09 -27.70 -52.40
CA HIS A 13 -51.89 -26.49 -53.19
C HIS A 13 -51.86 -25.22 -52.30
N PHE A 14 -52.69 -25.17 -51.27
CA PHE A 14 -52.70 -24.07 -50.30
C PHE A 14 -51.41 -24.03 -49.46
N PHE A 15 -50.91 -25.20 -49.06
CA PHE A 15 -49.63 -25.35 -48.37
C PHE A 15 -48.46 -24.84 -49.22
N TRP A 16 -48.43 -25.17 -50.51
CA TRP A 16 -47.44 -24.62 -51.46
C TRP A 16 -47.60 -23.10 -51.64
N LEU A 17 -48.82 -22.58 -51.73
CA LEU A 17 -49.06 -21.13 -51.81
C LEU A 17 -48.54 -20.37 -50.59
N ILE A 18 -48.70 -20.93 -49.39
CA ILE A 18 -48.17 -20.35 -48.15
C ILE A 18 -46.65 -20.42 -48.12
N ILE A 19 -46.05 -21.59 -48.37
CA ILE A 19 -44.58 -21.75 -48.29
C ILE A 19 -43.85 -20.87 -49.30
N PHE A 20 -44.42 -20.66 -50.48
CA PHE A 20 -43.83 -19.80 -51.51
C PHE A 20 -44.14 -18.31 -51.33
N ARG A 21 -44.79 -17.92 -50.23
CA ARG A 21 -44.85 -16.51 -49.84
C ARG A 21 -43.44 -16.04 -49.52
N PHE A 22 -43.03 -15.01 -50.23
CA PHE A 22 -41.71 -14.39 -50.13
C PHE A 22 -41.33 -14.06 -48.68
N GLU A 23 -42.32 -13.68 -47.87
CA GLU A 23 -42.20 -13.38 -46.44
C GLU A 23 -41.74 -14.59 -45.62
N ILE A 24 -42.26 -15.79 -45.91
CA ILE A 24 -41.89 -17.04 -45.20
C ILE A 24 -40.48 -17.47 -45.60
N VAL A 25 -40.15 -17.36 -46.88
CA VAL A 25 -38.80 -17.65 -47.39
C VAL A 25 -37.77 -16.73 -46.72
N ILE A 26 -38.05 -15.43 -46.61
CA ILE A 26 -37.19 -14.48 -45.88
C ILE A 26 -37.03 -14.87 -44.42
N PHE A 27 -38.13 -15.23 -43.73
CA PHE A 27 -38.07 -15.60 -42.32
C PHE A 27 -37.15 -16.81 -42.09
N PHE A 28 -37.30 -17.87 -42.88
CA PHE A 28 -36.43 -19.05 -42.76
C PHE A 28 -34.98 -18.75 -43.16
N ALA A 29 -34.75 -17.91 -44.18
CA ALA A 29 -33.41 -17.48 -44.56
C ALA A 29 -32.73 -16.69 -43.43
N ALA A 30 -33.43 -15.71 -42.84
CA ALA A 30 -32.93 -14.91 -41.73
C ALA A 30 -32.64 -15.78 -40.49
N THR A 31 -33.55 -16.71 -40.17
CA THR A 31 -33.36 -17.66 -39.06
C THR A 31 -32.15 -18.55 -39.31
N GLY A 32 -31.98 -19.05 -40.55
CA GLY A 32 -30.81 -19.83 -40.95
C GLY A 32 -29.50 -19.04 -40.83
N ILE A 33 -29.48 -17.78 -41.25
CA ILE A 33 -28.31 -16.89 -41.10
C ILE A 33 -27.97 -16.67 -39.63
N ILE A 34 -28.96 -16.44 -38.76
CA ILE A 34 -28.76 -16.27 -37.32
C ILE A 34 -28.17 -17.55 -36.71
N LEU A 35 -28.68 -18.73 -37.07
CA LEU A 35 -28.16 -20.01 -36.58
C LEU A 35 -26.72 -20.28 -37.05
N LEU A 36 -26.39 -19.91 -38.29
CA LEU A 36 -25.02 -20.00 -38.80
C LEU A 36 -24.09 -19.03 -38.08
N TYR A 37 -24.55 -17.80 -37.83
CA TYR A 37 -23.80 -16.79 -37.09
C TYR A 37 -23.53 -17.22 -35.65
N THR A 38 -24.54 -17.71 -34.93
CA THR A 38 -24.36 -18.19 -33.55
C THR A 38 -23.42 -19.39 -33.51
N LYS A 39 -23.54 -20.35 -34.42
CA LYS A 39 -22.62 -21.50 -34.51
C LYS A 39 -21.18 -21.07 -34.83
N TRP A 40 -21.00 -20.15 -35.77
CA TRP A 40 -19.70 -19.57 -36.10
C TRP A 40 -19.10 -18.83 -34.90
N MET A 41 -19.89 -17.98 -34.24
CA MET A 41 -19.44 -17.17 -33.13
C MET A 41 -19.11 -18.01 -31.91
N THR A 42 -19.88 -19.07 -31.66
CA THR A 42 -19.57 -20.04 -30.59
C THR A 42 -18.25 -20.75 -30.90
N ARG A 43 -17.98 -21.11 -32.16
CA ARG A 43 -16.72 -21.75 -32.58
C ARG A 43 -15.52 -20.79 -32.55
N TYR A 44 -15.73 -19.53 -32.91
CA TYR A 44 -14.72 -18.47 -32.83
C TYR A 44 -14.35 -18.19 -31.37
N CYS A 45 -15.36 -17.96 -30.53
CA CYS A 45 -15.18 -17.77 -29.09
C CYS A 45 -14.79 -19.04 -28.35
N TYR A 46 -14.99 -20.25 -28.90
CA TYR A 46 -14.61 -21.49 -28.25
C TYR A 46 -13.13 -21.48 -27.85
N LEU A 47 -12.24 -20.95 -28.70
CA LEU A 47 -10.82 -20.83 -28.37
C LEU A 47 -10.54 -19.86 -27.21
N LEU A 48 -11.34 -18.80 -27.09
CA LEU A 48 -11.25 -17.82 -26.01
C LEU A 48 -11.87 -18.35 -24.70
N MET A 49 -13.06 -18.96 -24.78
CA MET A 49 -13.81 -19.50 -23.65
C MET A 49 -13.14 -20.72 -23.03
N HIS A 50 -12.63 -21.63 -23.88
CA HIS A 50 -12.08 -22.90 -23.40
C HIS A 50 -10.66 -22.75 -22.86
N GLY A 51 -10.15 -21.52 -22.80
CA GLY A 51 -8.86 -21.21 -22.20
C GLY A 51 -7.80 -22.18 -22.68
N LYS A 52 -7.75 -22.54 -23.97
CA LYS A 52 -6.70 -23.47 -24.47
C LYS A 52 -5.31 -22.84 -24.44
N ASN A 53 -5.21 -21.56 -24.10
CA ASN A 53 -3.97 -20.92 -23.63
C ASN A 53 -3.71 -21.13 -22.12
N LEU A 54 -4.52 -21.96 -21.46
CA LEU A 54 -4.39 -22.46 -20.09
C LEU A 54 -4.11 -23.97 -20.09
N GLU A 55 -3.67 -24.54 -21.22
CA GLU A 55 -2.85 -25.77 -21.20
C GLU A 55 -1.86 -25.64 -20.04
N PRO A 56 -1.67 -26.67 -19.18
CA PRO A 56 -1.00 -26.56 -17.89
C PRO A 56 0.51 -26.44 -18.07
N PHE A 57 0.92 -25.36 -18.71
CA PHE A 57 2.26 -24.86 -18.89
C PHE A 57 2.69 -24.18 -17.59
N THR A 58 2.61 -24.92 -16.48
CA THR A 58 3.15 -24.62 -15.13
C THR A 58 3.22 -23.13 -14.74
N LEU A 59 2.17 -22.36 -15.06
CA LEU A 59 2.05 -20.92 -14.82
C LEU A 59 1.89 -20.58 -13.33
N ILE A 60 1.54 -21.59 -12.52
CA ILE A 60 1.54 -21.49 -11.05
C ILE A 60 2.94 -21.13 -10.51
N SER A 61 4.02 -21.47 -11.23
CA SER A 61 5.38 -21.10 -10.82
C SER A 61 5.77 -19.67 -11.20
N ARG A 62 5.30 -19.15 -12.35
CA ARG A 62 5.70 -17.82 -12.86
C ARG A 62 4.83 -16.67 -12.34
N ASN A 63 3.55 -16.92 -12.06
CA ASN A 63 2.67 -15.92 -11.45
C ASN A 63 2.42 -16.21 -9.98
N LYS A 64 3.46 -16.64 -9.25
CA LYS A 64 3.41 -16.63 -7.79
C LYS A 64 3.32 -15.17 -7.37
N TYR A 65 2.09 -14.67 -7.25
CA TYR A 65 1.82 -13.36 -6.69
C TYR A 65 2.40 -13.35 -5.28
N CYS A 66 3.55 -12.71 -5.14
CA CYS A 66 4.12 -12.43 -3.84
C CYS A 66 3.48 -11.12 -3.40
N PRO A 67 2.58 -11.14 -2.39
CA PRO A 67 2.05 -9.89 -1.87
C PRO A 67 3.21 -8.99 -1.42
N PRO A 68 3.11 -7.67 -1.65
CA PRO A 68 4.16 -6.74 -1.25
C PRO A 68 4.32 -6.82 0.27
N LYS A 69 5.53 -7.09 0.74
CA LYS A 69 5.80 -7.32 2.16
C LYS A 69 6.05 -6.00 2.89
N LEU A 70 5.68 -5.95 4.17
CA LEU A 70 6.14 -4.93 5.10
C LEU A 70 7.67 -4.90 5.11
N VAL A 71 8.25 -3.73 4.85
CA VAL A 71 9.69 -3.49 4.92
C VAL A 71 9.98 -2.74 6.21
N LYS A 72 10.90 -3.26 7.00
CA LYS A 72 11.54 -2.58 8.12
C LYS A 72 13.04 -2.57 7.85
N PHE A 73 13.68 -1.44 8.11
CA PHE A 73 15.09 -1.24 7.79
C PHE A 73 15.68 -0.22 8.76
N GLY A 74 16.66 -0.64 9.55
CA GLY A 74 17.35 0.18 10.54
C GLY A 74 18.75 0.63 10.10
N LEU A 75 19.44 1.34 10.99
CA LEU A 75 20.87 1.61 10.82
C LEU A 75 21.69 0.33 10.90
N THR A 76 21.26 -0.60 11.75
CA THR A 76 21.91 -1.90 11.97
C THR A 76 21.96 -2.77 10.71
N ASP A 77 21.04 -2.57 9.77
CA ASP A 77 21.01 -3.25 8.46
C ASP A 77 22.02 -2.65 7.44
N ILE A 78 22.62 -1.49 7.75
CA ILE A 78 23.55 -0.79 6.86
C ILE A 78 24.99 -1.12 7.26
N PRO A 79 25.82 -1.62 6.34
CA PRO A 79 27.23 -1.88 6.64
C PRO A 79 27.97 -0.57 6.94
N GLN A 80 28.79 -0.60 7.99
CA GLN A 80 29.69 0.50 8.30
C GLN A 80 30.86 0.51 7.30
N TYR A 81 31.01 1.62 6.57
CA TYR A 81 32.13 1.89 5.67
C TYR A 81 33.35 2.43 6.44
N PRO A 82 34.56 2.35 5.84
CA PRO A 82 35.77 2.94 6.41
C PRO A 82 35.57 4.41 6.83
N GLY A 83 36.19 4.77 7.95
CA GLY A 83 36.01 6.08 8.60
C GLY A 83 34.77 6.17 9.50
N GLY A 84 34.02 5.09 9.68
CA GLY A 84 32.83 5.10 10.54
C GLY A 84 31.65 5.81 9.88
N ASN A 85 31.42 5.51 8.60
CA ASN A 85 30.34 6.13 7.83
C ASN A 85 29.29 5.08 7.44
N TRP A 86 28.03 5.48 7.38
CA TRP A 86 26.93 4.66 6.87
C TRP A 86 26.31 5.39 5.69
N ARG A 87 25.98 4.65 4.65
CA ARG A 87 25.29 5.20 3.50
C ARG A 87 24.39 4.15 2.89
N TRP A 88 23.20 4.57 2.48
CA TRP A 88 22.26 3.72 1.78
C TRP A 88 21.55 4.52 0.71
N LYS A 89 21.43 3.95 -0.49
CA LYS A 89 20.75 4.58 -1.63
C LYS A 89 19.63 3.66 -2.10
N HIS A 90 18.40 4.04 -1.79
CA HIS A 90 17.20 3.41 -2.29
C HIS A 90 16.63 4.23 -3.47
N LYS A 91 15.61 3.69 -4.17
CA LYS A 91 14.97 4.37 -5.30
C LYS A 91 14.34 5.71 -4.90
N ASN A 92 13.73 5.76 -3.71
CA ASN A 92 12.91 6.88 -3.25
C ASN A 92 13.51 7.64 -2.06
N TRP A 93 14.58 7.12 -1.45
CA TRP A 93 15.20 7.74 -0.29
C TRP A 93 16.69 7.44 -0.26
N THR A 94 17.45 8.26 0.43
CA THR A 94 18.87 8.08 0.65
C THR A 94 19.16 8.43 2.10
N PHE A 95 20.06 7.68 2.70
CA PHE A 95 20.52 7.92 4.06
C PHE A 95 22.03 8.02 4.09
N TYR A 96 22.52 8.89 4.95
CA TYR A 96 23.93 9.06 5.24
C TYR A 96 24.11 9.39 6.72
N ALA A 97 25.10 8.79 7.35
CA ALA A 97 25.55 9.13 8.69
C ALA A 97 27.07 8.99 8.79
N SER A 98 27.67 9.77 9.68
CA SER A 98 29.11 9.74 9.95
C SER A 98 29.34 9.82 11.46
N ARG A 99 30.13 8.89 12.00
CA ARG A 99 30.54 8.89 13.40
C ARG A 99 31.50 10.04 13.72
N GLY A 100 32.22 10.53 12.70
CA GLY A 100 33.32 11.47 12.89
C GLY A 100 34.38 10.94 13.87
N ASN A 101 34.87 11.82 14.76
CA ASN A 101 35.88 11.49 15.77
C ASN A 101 35.32 10.77 17.00
N ARG A 102 33.99 10.55 17.08
CA ARG A 102 33.42 9.86 18.24
C ARG A 102 33.86 8.39 18.27
N PRO A 103 34.06 7.80 19.45
CA PRO A 103 34.47 6.39 19.58
C PRO A 103 33.38 5.43 19.09
N TYR A 104 32.10 5.77 19.31
CA TYR A 104 30.95 4.99 18.89
C TYR A 104 29.84 5.90 18.35
N MET A 105 28.83 5.29 17.72
CA MET A 105 27.71 5.98 17.09
C MET A 105 26.43 5.73 17.90
N GLU A 106 25.82 6.81 18.38
CA GLU A 106 24.59 6.75 19.18
C GLU A 106 23.35 7.00 18.32
N ASP A 107 23.46 7.80 17.25
CA ASP A 107 22.32 8.07 16.40
C ASP A 107 21.83 6.78 15.72
N ARG A 108 20.53 6.73 15.45
CA ARG A 108 19.85 5.66 14.74
C ARG A 108 18.91 6.22 13.68
N MET A 109 18.52 5.35 12.77
CA MET A 109 17.48 5.60 11.78
C MET A 109 16.60 4.38 11.69
N HIS A 110 15.33 4.56 11.38
CA HIS A 110 14.47 3.46 11.01
C HIS A 110 13.53 3.88 9.87
N TYR A 111 13.42 3.02 8.87
CA TYR A 111 12.52 3.14 7.74
C TYR A 111 11.51 2.00 7.79
N LEU A 112 10.24 2.36 7.77
CA LEU A 112 9.12 1.43 7.66
C LEU A 112 8.32 1.75 6.41
N ASN A 113 8.01 0.73 5.61
CA ASN A 113 7.08 0.84 4.49
C ASN A 113 6.11 -0.32 4.55
N ASP A 114 4.83 -0.01 4.75
CA ASP A 114 3.73 -0.93 4.68
C ASP A 114 2.89 -0.68 3.41
N PRO A 115 3.11 -1.48 2.34
CA PRO A 115 2.37 -1.34 1.10
C PRO A 115 0.89 -1.70 1.23
N HIS A 116 0.49 -2.50 2.22
CA HIS A 116 -0.91 -2.90 2.41
C HIS A 116 -1.77 -1.72 2.86
N HIS A 117 -1.18 -0.80 3.62
CA HIS A 117 -1.87 0.39 4.15
C HIS A 117 -1.44 1.69 3.47
N ASN A 118 -0.57 1.61 2.44
CA ASN A 118 0.05 2.76 1.79
C ASN A 118 0.65 3.74 2.82
N PHE A 119 1.43 3.17 3.74
CA PHE A 119 2.00 3.87 4.88
C PHE A 119 3.53 3.80 4.78
N VAL A 120 4.17 4.97 4.80
CA VAL A 120 5.63 5.07 4.83
C VAL A 120 6.02 5.93 6.02
N MET A 121 7.01 5.47 6.77
CA MET A 121 7.54 6.19 7.92
C MET A 121 9.05 6.18 7.88
N PHE A 122 9.63 7.34 8.16
CA PHE A 122 11.07 7.51 8.28
C PHE A 122 11.35 8.25 9.58
N SER A 123 12.19 7.67 10.43
CA SER A 123 12.49 8.19 11.75
C SER A 123 14.01 8.28 11.94
N ILE A 124 14.47 9.37 12.55
CA ILE A 124 15.85 9.60 12.97
C ILE A 124 15.86 9.86 14.47
N PHE A 125 16.88 9.35 15.13
CA PHE A 125 17.07 9.41 16.57
C PHE A 125 18.51 9.84 16.86
N ASP A 126 18.74 11.03 17.38
CA ASP A 126 20.06 11.49 17.82
C ASP A 126 20.24 11.13 19.29
N GLY A 127 20.99 10.05 19.55
CA GLY A 127 21.18 9.50 20.88
C GLY A 127 22.30 10.19 21.65
N HIS A 128 22.18 10.27 22.98
CA HIS A 128 23.21 10.83 23.86
C HIS A 128 23.25 10.13 25.22
N GLY A 129 24.42 10.12 25.86
CA GLY A 129 24.65 9.46 27.15
C GLY A 129 24.77 7.93 27.08
N GLY A 130 24.59 7.38 25.88
CA GLY A 130 24.63 5.96 25.55
C GLY A 130 23.61 5.66 24.44
N PRO A 131 23.78 4.55 23.68
CA PRO A 131 22.90 4.23 22.55
C PRO A 131 21.56 3.60 22.98
N PHE A 132 21.30 3.45 24.28
CA PHE A 132 20.19 2.62 24.76
C PHE A 132 18.82 3.10 24.27
N VAL A 133 18.51 4.38 24.49
CA VAL A 133 17.21 4.95 24.09
C VAL A 133 17.07 4.99 22.57
N SER A 134 18.09 5.47 21.85
CA SER A 134 18.03 5.57 20.39
C SER A 134 17.93 4.19 19.72
N GLN A 135 18.63 3.17 20.25
CA GLN A 135 18.52 1.80 19.78
C GLN A 135 17.14 1.19 20.09
N TYR A 136 16.60 1.41 21.29
CA TYR A 136 15.26 0.96 21.62
C TYR A 136 14.22 1.56 20.65
N LEU A 137 14.36 2.86 20.34
CA LEU A 137 13.50 3.55 19.38
C LEU A 137 13.64 3.00 17.96
N GLU A 138 14.86 2.71 17.49
CA GLU A 138 15.08 2.03 16.19
C GLU A 138 14.28 0.74 16.06
N GLU A 139 14.31 -0.09 17.11
CA GLU A 139 13.73 -1.42 17.10
C GLU A 139 12.19 -1.41 17.25
N HIS A 140 11.64 -0.46 18.02
CA HIS A 140 10.23 -0.53 18.47
C HIS A 140 9.34 0.61 17.95
N PHE A 141 9.88 1.83 17.78
CA PHE A 141 9.06 3.04 17.60
C PHE A 141 8.12 2.97 16.41
N SER A 142 8.64 2.75 15.20
CA SER A 142 7.79 2.74 14.00
C SER A 142 6.76 1.61 14.00
N GLY A 143 7.11 0.47 14.62
CA GLY A 143 6.20 -0.66 14.75
C GLY A 143 5.03 -0.36 15.68
N ALA A 144 5.31 0.25 16.84
CA ALA A 144 4.31 0.66 17.82
C ALA A 144 3.36 1.72 17.23
N ILE A 145 3.90 2.74 16.56
CA ILE A 145 3.11 3.78 15.89
C ILE A 145 2.20 3.19 14.81
N LEU A 146 2.72 2.33 13.94
CA LEU A 146 1.91 1.67 12.91
C LEU A 146 0.77 0.87 13.56
N GLN A 147 1.06 0.04 14.56
CA GLN A 147 0.04 -0.76 15.23
C GLN A 147 -1.03 0.09 15.90
N ARG A 148 -0.65 1.19 16.56
CA ARG A 148 -1.57 2.14 17.18
C ARG A 148 -2.53 2.75 16.16
N LEU A 149 -2.01 3.23 15.03
CA LEU A 149 -2.82 3.85 13.99
C LEU A 149 -3.76 2.84 13.31
N LEU A 150 -3.30 1.62 13.06
CA LEU A 150 -4.14 0.57 12.48
C LEU A 150 -5.28 0.13 13.42
N ARG A 151 -5.04 0.09 14.74
CA ARG A 151 -6.05 -0.35 15.71
C ARG A 151 -7.25 0.58 15.78
N GLY A 152 -7.06 1.89 15.75
CA GLY A 152 -8.20 2.81 15.76
C GLY A 152 -8.69 3.20 14.37
N HIS A 153 -8.20 2.60 13.29
CA HIS A 153 -8.76 2.81 11.95
C HIS A 153 -10.25 2.44 11.86
N SER A 154 -10.71 1.48 12.69
CA SER A 154 -12.13 1.17 12.82
C SER A 154 -12.94 2.29 13.48
N GLU A 155 -12.35 3.03 14.42
CA GLU A 155 -12.95 4.20 15.06
C GLU A 155 -12.87 5.44 14.15
N TYR A 156 -11.78 5.54 13.37
CA TYR A 156 -11.49 6.62 12.43
C TYR A 156 -12.53 6.73 11.30
N GLN A 157 -13.05 5.61 10.81
CA GLN A 157 -13.95 5.60 9.66
C GLN A 157 -15.40 6.01 9.99
N SER A 158 -15.80 6.00 11.27
CA SER A 158 -17.16 6.39 11.69
C SER A 158 -17.34 7.91 11.80
N ASN A 159 -16.28 8.67 12.09
CA ASN A 159 -16.32 10.12 12.31
C ASN A 159 -15.74 10.89 11.10
N LEU A 160 -16.40 10.74 9.96
CA LEU A 160 -16.09 11.46 8.73
C LEU A 160 -16.52 12.92 8.82
N THR A 161 -15.57 13.83 9.06
CA THR A 161 -15.42 15.20 8.50
C THR A 161 -14.61 16.06 9.49
N GLY A 162 -13.31 16.22 9.27
CA GLY A 162 -12.46 17.15 10.03
C GLY A 162 -11.73 16.56 11.24
N HIS A 163 -12.37 15.72 12.06
CA HIS A 163 -11.77 15.12 13.27
C HIS A 163 -10.68 14.06 13.01
N SER A 164 -10.43 13.71 11.74
CA SER A 164 -9.48 12.66 11.37
C SER A 164 -8.04 13.01 11.72
N ASN A 165 -7.63 14.27 11.54
CA ASN A 165 -6.24 14.69 11.80
C ASN A 165 -5.96 14.71 13.29
N ASP A 166 -6.93 15.18 14.08
CA ASP A 166 -6.83 15.24 15.54
C ASP A 166 -6.63 13.84 16.12
N TYR A 167 -7.36 12.84 15.60
CA TYR A 167 -7.18 11.44 15.99
C TYR A 167 -5.75 10.93 15.73
N VAL A 168 -5.19 11.18 14.54
CA VAL A 168 -3.84 10.71 14.20
C VAL A 168 -2.81 11.34 15.12
N ILE A 169 -2.94 12.64 15.40
CA ILE A 169 -2.06 13.37 16.31
C ILE A 169 -2.18 12.81 17.73
N GLU A 170 -3.40 12.66 18.25
CA GLU A 170 -3.65 12.11 19.58
C GLU A 170 -3.09 10.68 19.72
N ALA A 171 -3.32 9.84 18.71
CA ALA A 171 -2.86 8.46 18.69
C ALA A 171 -1.32 8.38 18.74
N ILE A 172 -0.64 9.21 17.95
CA ILE A 172 0.83 9.33 17.94
C ILE A 172 1.33 9.85 19.29
N MET A 173 0.77 10.95 19.81
CA MET A 173 1.19 11.52 21.10
C MET A 173 1.06 10.50 22.23
N LYS A 174 -0.08 9.83 22.31
CA LYS A 174 -0.34 8.82 23.34
C LYS A 174 0.64 7.64 23.22
N GLU A 175 1.02 7.25 22.00
CA GLU A 175 2.00 6.17 21.81
C GLU A 175 3.44 6.62 22.12
N VAL A 176 3.80 7.86 21.82
CA VAL A 176 5.08 8.46 22.25
C VAL A 176 5.21 8.41 23.77
N TYR A 177 4.17 8.83 24.51
CA TYR A 177 4.18 8.76 25.98
C TYR A 177 4.26 7.32 26.50
N ASN A 178 3.53 6.39 25.87
CA ASN A 178 3.61 4.97 26.23
C ASN A 178 5.03 4.40 26.07
N ILE A 179 5.71 4.76 24.97
CA ILE A 179 7.08 4.34 24.68
C ILE A 179 8.06 4.93 25.69
N ASP A 180 7.90 6.20 26.05
CA ASP A 180 8.73 6.86 27.07
C ASP A 180 8.59 6.16 28.44
N ASP A 181 7.35 5.90 28.86
CA ASP A 181 7.05 5.11 30.06
C ASP A 181 7.66 3.70 30.02
N GLU A 182 7.63 3.04 28.85
CA GLU A 182 8.18 1.70 28.67
C GLU A 182 9.71 1.71 28.80
N ILE A 183 10.39 2.67 28.17
CA ILE A 183 11.84 2.86 28.28
C ILE A 183 12.25 3.09 29.74
N LEU A 184 11.52 3.94 30.47
CA LEU A 184 11.78 4.21 31.89
C LEU A 184 11.62 2.96 32.75
N ARG A 185 10.65 2.09 32.45
CA ARG A 185 10.42 0.84 33.20
C ARG A 185 11.43 -0.25 32.87
N LEU A 186 11.88 -0.35 31.63
CA LEU A 186 12.81 -1.41 31.19
C LEU A 186 14.15 -1.32 31.92
N HIS A 187 14.77 -0.14 31.97
CA HIS A 187 16.06 0.06 32.63
C HIS A 187 16.16 1.46 33.26
N PRO A 188 15.52 1.71 34.41
CA PRO A 188 15.43 3.05 35.00
C PRO A 188 16.79 3.75 35.12
N SER A 189 17.80 3.06 35.67
CA SER A 189 19.14 3.60 35.89
C SER A 189 19.86 3.98 34.59
N LEU A 190 19.59 3.30 33.48
CA LEU A 190 20.18 3.61 32.18
C LEU A 190 19.38 4.71 31.46
N SER A 191 18.05 4.66 31.51
CA SER A 191 17.15 5.66 30.93
C SER A 191 17.29 7.05 31.60
N LEU A 192 17.73 7.10 32.87
CA LEU A 192 18.04 8.36 33.56
C LEU A 192 19.34 9.03 33.07
N LEU A 193 20.24 8.27 32.45
CA LEU A 193 21.55 8.75 31.98
C LEU A 193 21.64 8.84 30.46
N THR A 194 20.68 8.26 29.74
CA THR A 194 20.66 8.15 28.29
C THR A 194 19.39 8.76 27.74
N GLY A 195 19.49 9.36 26.57
CA GLY A 195 18.36 10.00 25.91
C GLY A 195 18.50 9.95 24.40
N SER A 196 17.46 10.40 23.72
CA SER A 196 17.49 10.55 22.27
C SER A 196 16.55 11.67 21.84
N THR A 197 16.88 12.33 20.75
CA THR A 197 15.88 13.07 19.97
C THR A 197 14.97 12.08 19.25
N LEU A 198 13.85 12.59 18.75
CA LEU A 198 12.97 11.90 17.81
C LEU A 198 12.53 12.89 16.75
N ILE A 199 12.89 12.64 15.50
CA ILE A 199 12.20 13.26 14.36
C ILE A 199 11.66 12.14 13.48
N SER A 200 10.35 12.15 13.25
CA SER A 200 9.69 11.15 12.43
C SER A 200 8.74 11.77 11.44
N VAL A 201 8.78 11.28 10.22
CA VAL A 201 7.93 11.70 9.11
C VAL A 201 7.10 10.50 8.68
N ILE A 202 5.79 10.66 8.69
CA ILE A 202 4.81 9.67 8.24
C ILE A 202 4.14 10.21 6.99
N LEU A 203 4.15 9.43 5.92
CA LEU A 203 3.39 9.66 4.71
C LEU A 203 2.31 8.59 4.58
N GLU A 204 1.06 8.98 4.79
CA GLU A 204 -0.10 8.11 4.65
C GLU A 204 -0.82 8.38 3.31
N ARG A 205 -1.17 7.32 2.60
CA ARG A 205 -1.96 7.35 1.35
C ARG A 205 -1.35 8.26 0.26
N ASN A 206 -0.03 8.48 0.29
CA ASN A 206 0.67 9.45 -0.54
C ASN A 206 0.06 10.87 -0.52
N ARG A 207 -0.62 11.23 0.58
CA ARG A 207 -1.38 12.49 0.67
C ARG A 207 -1.15 13.22 1.97
N PHE A 208 -1.12 12.51 3.09
CA PHE A 208 -1.04 13.12 4.40
C PHE A 208 0.38 12.96 4.94
N LEU A 209 1.03 14.09 5.19
CA LEU A 209 2.36 14.16 5.78
C LEU A 209 2.21 14.59 7.23
N THR A 210 2.61 13.72 8.16
CA THR A 210 2.64 14.02 9.59
C THR A 210 4.09 14.01 10.07
N VAL A 211 4.50 15.07 10.76
CA VAL A 211 5.84 15.19 11.33
C VAL A 211 5.75 15.25 12.84
N THR A 212 6.49 14.38 13.51
CA THR A 212 6.62 14.32 14.97
C THR A 212 8.03 14.73 15.33
N ASN A 213 8.19 15.80 16.11
CA ASN A 213 9.50 16.29 16.56
C ASN A 213 9.57 16.34 18.09
N ILE A 214 10.66 15.80 18.64
CA ILE A 214 11.05 15.88 20.04
C ILE A 214 12.55 16.11 20.08
N GLY A 215 12.95 17.31 20.53
CA GLY A 215 14.35 17.73 20.60
C GLY A 215 14.71 18.71 19.49
N ASP A 216 15.99 18.74 19.13
CA ASP A 216 16.63 19.72 18.25
C ASP A 216 16.97 19.16 16.86
N SER A 217 16.56 17.94 16.56
CA SER A 217 16.56 17.42 15.19
C SER A 217 15.51 18.14 14.33
N ARG A 218 15.78 18.27 13.03
CA ARG A 218 14.98 19.11 12.13
C ARG A 218 14.52 18.38 10.86
N ALA A 219 13.24 18.52 10.54
CA ALA A 219 12.68 18.16 9.25
C ALA A 219 12.50 19.39 8.36
N VAL A 220 12.97 19.28 7.11
CA VAL A 220 12.87 20.33 6.09
C VAL A 220 12.41 19.69 4.78
N ALA A 221 11.35 20.22 4.19
CA ALA A 221 10.92 19.90 2.84
C ALA A 221 11.61 20.81 1.82
N CYS A 222 11.64 20.36 0.57
CA CYS A 222 12.06 21.18 -0.56
C CYS A 222 10.94 21.15 -1.60
N ASP A 223 10.52 22.31 -2.08
CA ASP A 223 9.50 22.39 -3.13
C ASP A 223 10.10 22.20 -4.53
N ILE A 224 9.25 22.21 -5.55
CA ILE A 224 9.64 22.03 -6.95
C ILE A 224 10.53 23.17 -7.49
N THR A 225 10.57 24.31 -6.80
CA THR A 225 11.40 25.47 -7.15
C THR A 225 12.73 25.50 -6.38
N GLY A 226 12.95 24.54 -5.47
CA GLY A 226 14.16 24.45 -4.67
C GLY A 226 14.10 25.21 -3.34
N HIS A 227 12.95 25.77 -2.95
CA HIS A 227 12.84 26.47 -1.67
C HIS A 227 12.75 25.47 -0.51
N ALA A 228 13.52 25.74 0.55
CA ALA A 228 13.48 24.99 1.79
C ALA A 228 12.29 25.43 2.65
N ILE A 229 11.45 24.47 3.04
CA ILE A 229 10.25 24.67 3.84
C ILE A 229 10.44 23.94 5.18
N PRO A 230 10.52 24.64 6.32
CA PRO A 230 10.63 23.97 7.62
C PRO A 230 9.35 23.19 7.94
N LEU A 231 9.50 21.93 8.37
CA LEU A 231 8.38 21.07 8.77
C LEU A 231 8.34 20.81 10.28
N SER A 232 9.38 21.19 11.00
CA SER A 232 9.46 21.08 12.46
C SER A 232 10.06 22.35 13.05
N THR A 233 9.81 22.53 14.34
CA THR A 233 10.45 23.56 15.17
C THR A 233 11.26 22.86 16.24
N ASP A 234 12.56 23.16 16.27
CA ASP A 234 13.50 22.63 17.27
C ASP A 234 13.06 23.05 18.68
N HIS A 235 13.17 22.14 19.64
CA HIS A 235 12.93 22.41 21.04
C HIS A 235 14.24 22.79 21.74
N LYS A 236 14.21 23.85 22.55
CA LYS A 236 15.30 24.22 23.47
C LYS A 236 14.85 24.04 24.91
N PRO A 237 15.77 23.71 25.85
CA PRO A 237 15.44 23.61 27.27
C PRO A 237 14.83 24.88 27.88
N SER A 238 15.08 26.04 27.26
CA SER A 238 14.53 27.34 27.66
C SER A 238 13.12 27.61 27.15
N ASP A 239 12.59 26.77 26.26
CA ASP A 239 11.29 27.02 25.63
C ASP A 239 10.17 26.70 26.63
N VAL A 240 9.40 27.73 26.99
CA VAL A 240 8.19 27.57 27.80
C VAL A 240 7.05 27.17 26.85
N ARG A 241 6.44 26.01 27.08
CA ARG A 241 5.18 25.61 26.43
C ARG A 241 4.11 25.34 27.47
#